data_AF-A0A354TT66-F1
#
_entry.id   AF-A0A354TT66-F1
#
_cell.length_a   1.000
_cell.length_b   1.000
_cell.length_c   1.000
_cell.angle_alpha   90.00
_cell.angle_beta   90.00
_cell.angle_gamma   90.00
#
_symmetry.space_group_name_H-M   'P 1'
#
loop_
_entity.id
_entity.type
_entity.pdbx_description
1 polymer ?
#
loop_
_entity_poly.entity_id
_entity_poly.type
_entity_poly.pdbx_seq_one_letter_code
_entity_poly.pdbx_strand_id
1 'polypeptide(L)'
;KITDRPDLYGRVTVRHLNPPHEVVIAPAESADMALTFRNVHNWILAEQEHEFFASFYAALKPGGILGVVEHRAKPGTSVQVMKDSGYVTEAYVKEVAAAAGFEFVESS
;
A
#
# COMPACT_ATOMS: atom_id res chain seq x y z
N LYS A 1 -9.21 16.68 -14.98
CA LYS A 1 -8.92 15.74 -13.87
C LYS A 1 -9.30 14.34 -14.32
N ILE A 2 -8.78 13.27 -13.69
CA ILE A 2 -9.07 11.89 -14.12
C ILE A 2 -10.58 11.56 -14.13
N THR A 3 -11.35 12.25 -13.28
CA THR A 3 -12.82 12.18 -13.20
C THR A 3 -13.56 12.82 -14.38
N ASP A 4 -12.91 13.70 -15.14
CA ASP A 4 -13.56 14.52 -16.16
C ASP A 4 -13.52 13.86 -17.55
N ARG A 5 -12.93 12.65 -17.64
CA ARG A 5 -12.77 11.86 -18.87
C ARG A 5 -13.29 10.43 -18.68
N PRO A 6 -14.59 10.24 -18.41
CA PRO A 6 -15.16 8.91 -18.22
C PRO A 6 -15.11 8.05 -19.50
N ASP A 7 -14.95 8.69 -20.67
CA ASP A 7 -14.70 8.02 -21.95
C ASP A 7 -13.36 7.26 -21.98
N LEU A 8 -12.37 7.70 -21.19
CA LEU A 8 -11.06 7.06 -21.10
C LEU A 8 -10.90 6.20 -19.84
N TYR A 9 -11.42 6.67 -18.71
CA TYR A 9 -11.12 6.08 -17.39
C TYR A 9 -12.33 5.40 -16.73
N GLY A 10 -13.51 5.44 -17.37
CA GLY A 10 -14.75 4.95 -16.78
C GLY A 10 -15.16 5.75 -15.55
N ARG A 11 -15.82 5.09 -14.58
CA ARG A 11 -16.24 5.71 -13.32
C ARG A 11 -15.08 5.68 -12.33
N VAL A 12 -14.55 6.86 -12.00
CA VAL A 12 -13.49 7.01 -11.00
C VAL A 12 -14.05 7.64 -9.73
N THR A 13 -13.74 7.05 -8.58
CA THR A 13 -14.00 7.65 -7.26
C THR A 13 -12.66 8.05 -6.64
N VAL A 14 -12.53 9.33 -6.28
CA VAL A 14 -11.33 9.83 -5.60
C VAL A 14 -11.64 9.91 -4.11
N ARG A 15 -10.75 9.32 -3.30
CA ARG A 15 -10.79 9.34 -1.83
C ARG A 15 -9.41 9.67 -1.29
N HIS A 16 -9.36 10.18 -0.07
CA HIS A 16 -8.12 10.31 0.67
C HIS A 16 -7.91 9.08 1.54
N LEU A 17 -6.63 8.79 1.81
CA LEU A 17 -6.19 7.89 2.85
C LEU A 17 -5.19 8.69 3.68
N ASN A 18 -5.60 9.07 4.88
CA ASN A 18 -4.86 9.94 5.79
C ASN A 18 -4.98 9.41 7.23
N PRO A 19 -4.25 8.34 7.58
CA PRO A 19 -4.27 7.80 8.94
C PRO A 19 -3.81 8.83 9.99
N PRO A 20 -4.33 8.73 11.23
CA PRO A 20 -5.39 7.82 11.66
C PRO A 20 -6.81 8.36 11.34
N HIS A 21 -6.92 9.54 10.72
CA HIS A 21 -8.18 10.27 10.57
C HIS A 21 -9.09 9.73 9.47
N GLU A 22 -8.53 9.30 8.34
CA GLU A 22 -9.26 8.79 7.17
C GLU A 22 -8.63 7.47 6.72
N VAL A 23 -9.24 6.34 7.08
CA VAL A 23 -8.69 4.99 6.83
C VAL A 23 -9.59 4.11 5.93
N VAL A 24 -10.78 4.60 5.57
CA VAL A 24 -11.73 3.86 4.72
C VAL A 24 -11.65 4.39 3.29
N ILE A 25 -10.98 3.64 2.41
CA ILE A 25 -10.75 4.03 1.01
C ILE A 25 -11.80 3.50 0.03
N ALA A 26 -12.50 2.44 0.41
CA ALA A 26 -13.56 1.80 -0.36
C ALA A 26 -14.52 1.08 0.60
N PRO A 27 -15.73 0.68 0.17
CA PRO A 27 -16.52 -0.28 0.91
C PRO A 27 -15.69 -1.54 1.22
N ALA A 28 -15.92 -2.15 2.37
CA ALA A 28 -15.23 -3.38 2.73
C ALA A 28 -15.45 -4.46 1.67
N GLU A 29 -14.41 -5.25 1.40
CA GLU A 29 -14.46 -6.39 0.47
C GLU A 29 -15.04 -6.04 -0.91
N SER A 30 -14.67 -4.88 -1.47
CA SER A 30 -15.26 -4.39 -2.72
C SER A 30 -14.27 -4.31 -3.88
N ALA A 31 -12.98 -4.19 -3.60
CA ALA A 31 -11.93 -4.15 -4.62
C ALA A 31 -11.37 -5.55 -4.91
N ASP A 32 -11.10 -5.84 -6.18
CA ASP A 32 -10.37 -7.05 -6.58
C ASP A 32 -8.85 -6.86 -6.47
N MET A 33 -8.37 -5.61 -6.57
CA MET A 33 -6.96 -5.27 -6.54
C MET A 33 -6.72 -3.88 -5.93
N ALA A 34 -5.63 -3.75 -5.18
CA ALA A 34 -5.09 -2.49 -4.71
C ALA A 34 -3.65 -2.36 -5.20
N LEU A 35 -3.28 -1.20 -5.73
CA LEU A 35 -1.92 -0.95 -6.23
C LEU A 35 -1.38 0.32 -5.58
N THR A 36 -0.16 0.23 -5.05
CA THR A 36 0.56 1.37 -4.48
C THR A 36 1.96 1.46 -5.09
N PHE A 37 2.37 2.70 -5.38
CA PHE A 37 3.62 2.98 -6.05
C PHE A 37 4.37 4.04 -5.25
N ARG A 38 5.57 3.68 -4.79
CA ARG A 38 6.54 4.62 -4.20
C ARG A 38 5.97 5.37 -2.98
N ASN A 39 5.28 4.64 -2.11
CA ASN A 39 4.65 5.23 -0.93
C ASN A 39 5.11 4.62 0.40
N VAL A 40 5.59 3.38 0.42
CA VAL A 40 5.88 2.67 1.68
C VAL A 40 6.96 3.40 2.47
N HIS A 41 7.99 3.91 1.81
CA HIS A 41 9.03 4.70 2.48
C HIS A 41 8.49 5.94 3.20
N ASN A 42 7.47 6.60 2.65
CA ASN A 42 6.84 7.76 3.28
C ASN A 42 6.02 7.34 4.50
N TRP A 43 5.35 6.19 4.43
CA TRP A 43 4.54 5.67 5.53
C TRP A 43 5.39 5.23 6.71
N ILE A 44 6.54 4.57 6.44
CA ILE A 44 7.52 4.21 7.48
C ILE A 44 8.06 5.46 8.17
N LEU A 45 8.36 6.51 7.39
CA LEU A 45 8.81 7.79 7.95
C LEU A 45 7.74 8.41 8.86
N ALA A 46 6.47 8.32 8.47
CA ALA A 46 5.33 8.81 9.23
C ALA A 46 4.88 7.87 10.37
N GLU A 47 5.43 6.65 10.44
CA GLU A 47 5.02 5.59 11.38
C GLU A 47 3.54 5.21 11.22
N GLN A 48 3.10 5.09 9.97
CA GLN A 48 1.70 4.82 9.58
C GLN A 48 1.54 3.61 8.67
N GLU A 49 2.64 2.90 8.37
CA GLU A 49 2.66 1.79 7.42
C GLU A 49 1.64 0.71 7.77
N HIS A 50 1.41 0.43 9.05
CA HIS A 50 0.45 -0.59 9.47
C HIS A 50 -1.00 -0.18 9.15
N GLU A 51 -1.36 1.07 9.36
CA GLU A 51 -2.69 1.60 9.05
C GLU A 51 -2.95 1.58 7.54
N PHE A 52 -1.97 1.98 6.72
CA PHE A 52 -2.10 1.92 5.26
C PHE A 52 -2.34 0.49 4.78
N PHE A 53 -1.55 -0.48 5.25
CA PHE A 53 -1.72 -1.88 4.86
C PHE A 53 -3.04 -2.48 5.37
N ALA A 54 -3.49 -2.14 6.58
CA ALA A 54 -4.79 -2.55 7.11
C ALA A 54 -5.95 -1.98 6.28
N SER A 55 -5.86 -0.73 5.83
CA SER A 55 -6.85 -0.11 4.93
C SER A 55 -6.96 -0.83 3.60
N PHE A 56 -5.83 -1.27 3.01
CA PHE A 56 -5.86 -2.06 1.78
C PHE A 56 -6.49 -3.44 2.02
N TYR A 57 -6.13 -4.11 3.11
CA TYR A 57 -6.66 -5.42 3.45
C TYR A 57 -8.19 -5.38 3.62
N ALA A 58 -8.71 -4.41 4.35
CA ALA A 58 -10.16 -4.26 4.57
C ALA A 58 -10.94 -3.95 3.27
N ALA A 59 -10.33 -3.23 2.33
CA ALA A 59 -10.97 -2.85 1.07
C ALA A 59 -11.06 -4.02 0.06
N LEU A 60 -10.14 -4.99 0.16
CA LEU A 60 -10.01 -6.09 -0.79
C LEU A 60 -11.00 -7.21 -0.48
N LYS A 61 -11.57 -7.81 -1.53
CA LYS A 61 -12.35 -9.06 -1.43
C LYS A 61 -11.46 -10.21 -0.93
N PRO A 62 -12.04 -11.29 -0.38
CA PRO A 62 -11.32 -12.55 -0.23
C PRO A 62 -10.68 -12.98 -1.56
N GLY A 63 -9.36 -13.20 -1.55
CA GLY A 63 -8.59 -13.52 -2.76
C GLY A 63 -8.15 -12.31 -3.60
N GLY A 64 -8.46 -11.08 -3.17
CA GLY A 64 -7.97 -9.85 -3.79
C GLY A 64 -6.46 -9.65 -3.58
N ILE A 65 -5.83 -8.91 -4.49
CA ILE A 65 -4.36 -8.76 -4.53
C ILE A 65 -3.93 -7.33 -4.20
N LEU A 66 -2.95 -7.19 -3.31
CA LEU A 66 -2.20 -5.95 -3.11
C LEU A 66 -0.89 -6.01 -3.90
N GLY A 67 -0.70 -5.09 -4.84
CA GLY A 67 0.57 -4.88 -5.54
C GLY A 67 1.32 -3.68 -4.97
N VAL A 68 2.60 -3.89 -4.63
CA VAL A 68 3.48 -2.86 -4.08
C VAL A 68 4.67 -2.66 -5.01
N VAL A 69 4.86 -1.42 -5.45
CA VAL A 69 6.07 -1.00 -6.16
C VAL A 69 6.86 -0.05 -5.28
N GLU A 70 8.10 -0.41 -4.96
CA GLU A 70 8.96 0.41 -4.12
C GLU A 70 10.43 0.36 -4.56
N HIS A 71 11.22 1.36 -4.16
CA HIS A 71 12.67 1.26 -4.20
C HIS A 71 13.18 0.14 -3.28
N ARG A 72 14.01 -0.74 -3.82
CA ARG A 72 14.48 -1.95 -3.14
C ARG A 72 15.85 -1.71 -2.48
N ALA A 73 15.89 -1.69 -1.14
CA ALA A 73 17.14 -1.67 -0.37
C ALA A 73 17.82 -3.04 -0.33
N LYS A 74 19.12 -3.05 0.00
CA LYS A 74 19.87 -4.30 0.22
C LYS A 74 19.35 -5.03 1.47
N PRO A 75 19.28 -6.37 1.48
CA PRO A 75 18.96 -7.14 2.68
C PRO A 75 19.82 -6.74 3.89
N GLY A 76 19.21 -6.67 5.07
CA GLY A 76 19.89 -6.26 6.31
C GLY A 76 20.05 -4.75 6.48
N THR A 77 19.53 -3.92 5.55
CA THR A 77 19.46 -2.46 5.74
C THR A 77 18.54 -2.14 6.93
N SER A 78 19.00 -1.29 7.85
CA SER A 78 18.23 -0.93 9.05
C SER A 78 17.04 -0.03 8.72
N VAL A 79 16.02 -0.03 9.58
CA VAL A 79 14.82 0.82 9.44
C VAL A 79 15.20 2.30 9.35
N GLN A 80 16.16 2.76 10.16
CA GLN A 80 16.62 4.15 10.09
C GLN A 80 17.17 4.51 8.71
N VAL A 81 18.01 3.64 8.12
CA VAL A 81 18.55 3.87 6.78
C VAL A 81 17.46 3.81 5.72
N MET A 82 16.43 2.96 5.90
CA MET A 82 15.28 2.94 4.99
C MET A 82 14.50 4.27 5.04
N LYS A 83 14.24 4.81 6.24
CA LYS A 83 13.60 6.12 6.44
C LYS A 83 14.41 7.25 5.78
N ASP A 84 15.73 7.23 5.94
CA ASP A 84 16.60 8.30 5.44
C ASP A 84 16.82 8.25 3.91
N SER A 85 16.88 7.04 3.33
CA SER A 85 17.21 6.85 1.91
C SER A 85 15.99 6.76 0.99
N GLY A 86 14.83 6.40 1.52
CA GLY A 86 13.64 6.08 0.73
C GLY A 86 13.69 4.72 0.03
N TYR A 87 14.69 3.88 0.32
CA TYR A 87 14.79 2.51 -0.18
C TYR A 87 14.36 1.55 0.92
N VAL A 88 13.42 0.64 0.62
CA VAL A 88 12.83 -0.29 1.59
C VAL A 88 13.25 -1.71 1.27
N THR A 89 13.57 -2.50 2.28
CA THR A 89 13.87 -3.92 2.07
C THR A 89 12.59 -4.68 1.76
N GLU A 90 12.68 -5.65 0.85
CA GLU A 90 11.53 -6.51 0.54
C GLU A 90 11.04 -7.29 1.77
N ALA A 91 11.97 -7.71 2.64
CA ALA A 91 11.64 -8.40 3.88
C ALA A 91 10.73 -7.55 4.78
N TYR A 92 11.03 -6.26 4.92
CA TYR A 92 10.22 -5.36 5.71
C TYR A 92 8.82 -5.13 5.11
N VAL A 93 8.72 -4.95 3.79
CA VAL A 93 7.41 -4.85 3.12
C VAL A 93 6.57 -6.10 3.35
N LYS A 94 7.18 -7.29 3.22
CA LYS A 94 6.52 -8.58 3.47
C LYS A 94 6.06 -8.69 4.92
N GLU A 95 6.86 -8.25 5.87
CA GLU A 95 6.54 -8.26 7.30
C GLU A 95 5.31 -7.38 7.60
N VAL A 96 5.30 -6.14 7.13
CA VAL A 96 4.15 -5.23 7.34
C VAL A 96 2.89 -5.75 6.64
N ALA A 97 3.03 -6.30 5.42
CA ALA A 97 1.92 -6.90 4.70
C ALA A 97 1.35 -8.12 5.43
N ALA A 98 2.21 -9.01 5.93
CA ALA A 98 1.81 -10.18 6.70
C ALA A 98 1.11 -9.78 8.01
N ALA A 99 1.58 -8.73 8.68
CA ALA A 99 0.94 -8.20 9.88
C ALA A 99 -0.49 -7.70 9.63
N ALA A 100 -0.80 -7.23 8.42
CA ALA A 100 -2.16 -6.86 8.02
C ALA A 100 -3.04 -8.05 7.59
N GLY A 101 -2.45 -9.23 7.36
CA GLY A 101 -3.15 -10.46 6.95
C GLY A 101 -2.86 -10.94 5.53
N PHE A 102 -1.96 -10.29 4.80
CA PHE A 102 -1.58 -10.73 3.45
C PHE A 102 -0.61 -11.91 3.46
N GLU A 103 -0.71 -12.75 2.43
CA GLU A 103 0.29 -13.78 2.11
C GLU A 103 1.11 -13.34 0.90
N PHE A 104 2.44 -13.54 0.95
CA PHE A 104 3.31 -13.21 -0.17
C PHE A 104 3.20 -14.25 -1.29
N VAL A 105 2.94 -13.79 -2.51
CA VAL A 105 2.76 -14.66 -3.68
C VAL A 105 3.94 -14.63 -4.65
N GLU A 106 4.48 -13.45 -4.99
CA GLU A 106 5.54 -13.30 -5.99
C GLU A 106 6.24 -11.93 -5.90
N SER A 107 7.49 -11.85 -6.37
CA SER A 107 8.19 -10.60 -6.65
C SER A 107 9.16 -10.76 -7.81
N SER A 108 9.55 -9.64 -8.42
CA SER A 108 10.51 -9.53 -9.52
C SER A 108 11.66 -8.58 -9.22
#